data_AF-A0A368X665-F1
#
_entry.id   AF-A0A368X665-F1
#
_cell.length_a   1.000
_cell.length_b   1.000
_cell.length_c   1.000
_cell.angle_alpha   90.00
_cell.angle_beta   90.00
_cell.angle_gamma   90.00
#
_symmetry.space_group_name_H-M   'P 1'
#
loop_
_entity.id
_entity.type
_entity.pdbx_description
1 polymer ?
#
loop_
_entity_poly.entity_id
_entity_poly.type
_entity_poly.pdbx_seq_one_letter_code
_entity_poly.pdbx_strand_id
1 'polypeptide(L)'
;MSVQNNAQEAILESVDLADLDLPFQSSPMMDFHETAKSIVGTTLLVGYLSDDTDCANPLEDCDGVGRIYSAHRHSSNHAEMQEALALDSDWEPDLDLVDDHLDRLRKPWIDAASQSEEFQAWATETAGPCARLDEAYFKRRAAKLWRETGGEYLYGEDCIDDFDFTTDVRIELWNELRSEGLIGDRDAVVLDCYDHGGQVWSITGQGMQCQWDTATGAGVWVPGDDAREEIERRASVYAFGLVLDNGDWTRGSGRKRYYAVLDNLYGGESSPQFSEWSEAFDWLSAKSRKLKLPKRKLPRESALLRGRERAAAEIAKCDLDTYNNWLQGFTFGVVVATYENVGTADEPEWSFVESDECWGYIGDDYAMEEVRARVTAEVQRLQPKAA
;
A
#
# COMPACT_ATOMS: atom_id res chain seq x y z
N MET A 1 -25.29 34.40 -31.95
CA MET A 1 -24.53 33.33 -31.27
C MET A 1 -24.36 33.57 -29.77
N SER A 2 -24.15 34.80 -29.26
CA SER A 2 -24.01 35.00 -27.80
C SER A 2 -25.31 34.96 -26.98
N VAL A 3 -26.48 35.19 -27.59
CA VAL A 3 -27.77 35.23 -26.86
C VAL A 3 -28.37 33.83 -26.64
N GLN A 4 -28.17 32.90 -27.59
CA GLN A 4 -28.64 31.51 -27.45
C GLN A 4 -27.81 30.72 -26.42
N ASN A 5 -26.49 30.93 -26.37
CA ASN A 5 -25.65 30.33 -25.33
C ASN A 5 -26.03 30.84 -23.93
N ASN A 6 -26.27 32.14 -23.76
CA ASN A 6 -26.67 32.70 -22.45
C ASN A 6 -28.04 32.18 -21.97
N ALA A 7 -28.98 31.90 -22.89
CA ALA A 7 -30.29 31.36 -22.53
C ALA A 7 -30.21 29.88 -22.12
N GLN A 8 -29.38 29.07 -22.80
CA GLN A 8 -29.14 27.68 -22.43
C GLN A 8 -28.38 27.54 -21.10
N GLU A 9 -27.38 28.40 -20.85
CA GLU A 9 -26.69 28.46 -19.55
C GLU A 9 -27.65 28.80 -18.41
N ALA A 10 -28.53 29.79 -18.59
CA ALA A 10 -29.52 30.15 -17.57
C ALA A 10 -30.53 29.02 -17.29
N ILE A 11 -30.93 28.25 -18.31
CA ILE A 11 -31.78 27.08 -18.13
C ILE A 11 -31.02 25.99 -17.35
N LEU A 12 -29.76 25.71 -17.72
CA LEU A 12 -28.91 24.74 -17.03
C LEU A 12 -28.70 25.08 -15.54
N GLU A 13 -28.46 26.35 -15.23
CA GLU A 13 -28.32 26.84 -13.85
C GLU A 13 -29.61 26.70 -13.03
N SER A 14 -30.78 26.75 -13.69
CA SER A 14 -32.08 26.62 -13.02
C SER A 14 -32.53 25.18 -12.75
N VAL A 15 -31.90 24.19 -13.39
CA VAL A 15 -32.26 22.77 -13.19
C VAL A 15 -31.62 22.29 -11.89
N ASP A 16 -32.43 21.94 -10.89
CA ASP A 16 -31.97 21.24 -9.69
C ASP A 16 -32.15 19.71 -9.87
N LEU A 17 -31.24 18.92 -9.30
CA LEU A 17 -31.39 17.46 -9.24
C LEU A 17 -32.66 17.06 -8.49
N ALA A 18 -33.02 17.81 -7.44
CA ALA A 18 -34.19 17.54 -6.62
C ALA A 18 -35.53 17.72 -7.38
N ASP A 19 -35.52 18.46 -8.48
CA ASP A 19 -36.70 18.73 -9.31
C ASP A 19 -36.88 17.71 -10.45
N LEU A 20 -35.92 16.81 -10.65
CA LEU A 20 -35.95 15.79 -11.69
C LEU A 20 -36.45 14.45 -11.15
N ASP A 21 -37.16 13.70 -12.00
CA ASP A 21 -37.52 12.30 -11.73
C ASP A 21 -36.28 11.42 -11.98
N LEU A 22 -35.41 11.34 -10.96
CA LEU A 22 -34.16 10.61 -11.05
C LEU A 22 -34.41 9.08 -11.06
N PRO A 23 -33.79 8.32 -11.99
CA PRO A 23 -33.92 6.86 -12.00
C PRO A 23 -33.32 6.20 -10.75
N PHE A 24 -32.34 6.85 -10.12
CA PHE A 24 -31.70 6.42 -8.89
C PHE A 24 -31.59 7.59 -7.92
N GLN A 25 -31.63 7.31 -6.62
CA GLN A 25 -31.49 8.36 -5.60
C GLN A 25 -30.08 8.96 -5.67
N SER A 26 -29.98 10.28 -5.72
CA SER A 26 -28.67 10.96 -5.67
C SER A 26 -28.04 10.81 -4.28
N SER A 27 -26.73 10.58 -4.26
CA SER A 27 -25.93 10.54 -3.04
C SER A 27 -25.93 11.90 -2.34
N PRO A 28 -25.96 11.95 -0.99
CA PRO A 28 -25.69 13.16 -0.23
C PRO A 28 -24.33 13.79 -0.57
N MET A 29 -23.37 13.05 -1.13
CA MET A 29 -22.10 13.64 -1.59
C MET A 29 -22.27 14.64 -2.72
N MET A 30 -23.39 14.62 -3.45
CA MET A 30 -23.67 15.62 -4.47
C MET A 30 -23.76 17.05 -3.91
N ASP A 31 -24.01 17.24 -2.61
CA ASP A 31 -24.00 18.56 -1.97
C ASP A 31 -22.60 19.21 -1.98
N PHE A 32 -21.54 18.41 -2.15
CA PHE A 32 -20.14 18.85 -2.16
C PHE A 32 -19.56 18.94 -3.59
N HIS A 33 -20.32 18.51 -4.59
CA HIS A 33 -19.88 18.44 -5.99
C HIS A 33 -20.77 19.27 -6.91
N GLU A 34 -20.14 19.90 -7.90
CA GLU A 34 -20.89 20.51 -8.99
C GLU A 34 -21.45 19.42 -9.91
N THR A 35 -22.77 19.40 -10.08
CA THR A 35 -23.45 18.43 -10.95
C THR A 35 -23.02 18.63 -12.40
N ALA A 36 -22.67 17.54 -13.09
CA ALA A 36 -22.35 17.61 -14.51
C ALA A 36 -23.64 17.67 -15.33
N LYS A 37 -23.93 18.81 -15.97
CA LYS A 37 -25.16 19.00 -16.76
C LYS A 37 -24.84 19.55 -18.15
N SER A 38 -25.60 19.13 -19.16
CA SER A 38 -25.49 19.69 -20.51
C SER A 38 -26.80 19.61 -21.29
N ILE A 39 -27.05 20.55 -22.20
CA ILE A 39 -28.20 20.52 -23.11
C ILE A 39 -27.71 20.38 -24.55
N VAL A 40 -28.22 19.37 -25.27
CA VAL A 40 -27.97 19.16 -26.69
C VAL A 40 -29.31 19.14 -27.42
N GLY A 41 -29.62 20.22 -28.15
CA GLY A 41 -30.91 20.35 -28.83
C GLY A 41 -32.06 20.43 -27.81
N THR A 42 -32.94 19.43 -27.79
CA THR A 42 -34.07 19.29 -26.86
C THR A 42 -33.79 18.29 -25.74
N THR A 43 -32.57 17.79 -25.65
CA THR A 43 -32.16 16.76 -24.69
C THR A 43 -31.32 17.39 -23.58
N LEU A 44 -31.66 17.09 -22.34
CA LEU A 44 -30.87 17.41 -21.15
C LEU A 44 -30.14 16.15 -20.67
N LEU A 45 -28.86 16.28 -20.41
CA LEU A 45 -28.01 15.27 -19.80
C LEU A 45 -27.65 15.72 -18.38
N VAL A 46 -27.80 14.82 -17.42
CA VAL A 46 -27.47 15.07 -16.02
C VAL A 46 -26.67 13.89 -15.46
N GLY A 47 -25.45 14.17 -15.06
CA GLY A 47 -24.54 13.24 -14.41
C GLY A 47 -24.46 13.47 -12.90
N TYR A 48 -24.63 12.41 -12.12
CA TYR A 48 -24.59 12.46 -10.65
C TYR A 48 -24.14 11.11 -10.05
N LEU A 49 -23.80 11.13 -8.76
CA LEU A 49 -23.48 9.93 -7.99
C LEU A 49 -24.72 9.40 -7.27
N SER A 50 -24.85 8.08 -7.20
CA SER A 50 -25.80 7.36 -6.35
C SER A 50 -25.02 6.47 -5.39
N ASP A 51 -25.50 6.28 -4.15
CA ASP A 51 -24.79 5.43 -3.18
C ASP A 51 -24.88 3.96 -3.60
N ASP A 52 -23.73 3.29 -3.69
CA ASP A 52 -23.64 1.87 -4.00
C ASP A 52 -23.55 1.05 -2.71
N THR A 53 -24.65 0.41 -2.36
CA THR A 53 -24.74 -0.41 -1.14
C THR A 53 -24.28 -1.85 -1.32
N ASP A 54 -23.96 -2.27 -2.54
CA ASP A 54 -23.50 -3.63 -2.89
C ASP A 54 -22.11 -3.61 -3.55
N CYS A 55 -21.31 -2.59 -3.22
CA CYS A 55 -19.96 -2.43 -3.73
C CYS A 55 -19.03 -3.50 -3.15
N ALA A 56 -18.35 -4.22 -4.04
CA ALA A 56 -17.42 -5.29 -3.70
C ALA A 56 -16.26 -4.79 -2.81
N ASN A 57 -15.74 -5.66 -1.93
CA ASN A 57 -14.60 -5.31 -1.08
C ASN A 57 -13.34 -5.23 -1.95
N PRO A 58 -12.68 -4.06 -2.05
CA PRO A 58 -11.55 -3.89 -2.96
C PRO A 58 -10.43 -4.89 -2.65
N LEU A 59 -10.12 -5.16 -1.38
CA LEU A 59 -8.97 -6.00 -1.00
C LEU A 59 -9.26 -7.52 -0.99
N GLU A 60 -10.49 -7.93 -1.33
CA GLU A 60 -10.88 -9.34 -1.36
C GLU A 60 -11.49 -9.77 -2.70
N ASP A 61 -12.25 -8.89 -3.34
CA ASP A 61 -13.02 -9.19 -4.55
C ASP A 61 -12.38 -8.62 -5.82
N CYS A 62 -11.45 -7.66 -5.70
CA CYS A 62 -10.75 -7.09 -6.85
C CYS A 62 -9.37 -7.73 -7.04
N ASP A 63 -9.04 -8.01 -8.29
CA ASP A 63 -7.69 -8.43 -8.67
C ASP A 63 -6.72 -7.24 -8.65
N GLY A 64 -5.44 -7.52 -8.42
CA GLY A 64 -4.35 -6.57 -8.59
C GLY A 64 -4.03 -5.66 -7.40
N VAL A 65 -4.91 -5.61 -6.39
CA VAL A 65 -4.63 -4.97 -5.10
C VAL A 65 -4.10 -5.98 -4.08
N GLY A 66 -3.42 -5.51 -3.03
CA GLY A 66 -2.99 -6.38 -1.94
C GLY A 66 -4.12 -6.79 -1.00
N ARG A 67 -3.79 -7.61 -0.02
CA ARG A 67 -4.72 -8.11 1.01
C ARG A 67 -4.24 -7.74 2.40
N ILE A 68 -5.18 -7.46 3.31
CA ILE A 68 -4.86 -7.26 4.73
C ILE A 68 -5.08 -8.55 5.51
N TYR A 69 -4.02 -9.01 6.15
CA TYR A 69 -4.10 -9.99 7.24
C TYR A 69 -3.97 -9.27 8.57
N SER A 70 -4.70 -9.69 9.58
CA SER A 70 -4.88 -8.92 10.80
C SER A 70 -4.94 -9.77 12.05
N ALA A 71 -4.33 -9.24 13.10
CA ALA A 71 -4.47 -9.70 14.46
C ALA A 71 -5.55 -8.99 15.29
N HIS A 72 -6.30 -8.09 14.66
CA HIS A 72 -7.33 -7.31 15.31
C HIS A 72 -8.47 -8.21 15.82
N ARG A 73 -9.15 -7.79 16.88
CA ARG A 73 -10.11 -8.57 17.69
C ARG A 73 -11.28 -9.24 16.94
N HIS A 74 -11.50 -8.89 15.68
CA HIS A 74 -12.57 -9.43 14.82
C HIS A 74 -12.03 -10.17 13.60
N SER A 75 -10.71 -10.32 13.51
CA SER A 75 -10.07 -11.04 12.44
C SER A 75 -10.08 -12.54 12.68
N SER A 76 -9.98 -13.30 11.58
CA SER A 76 -9.78 -14.75 11.61
C SER A 76 -8.52 -15.20 10.86
N ASN A 77 -7.77 -14.25 10.27
CA ASN A 77 -6.60 -14.53 9.42
C ASN A 77 -5.26 -14.25 10.13
N HIS A 78 -5.21 -14.60 11.42
CA HIS A 78 -4.02 -14.44 12.27
C HIS A 78 -2.82 -15.25 11.77
N ALA A 79 -3.07 -16.48 11.30
CA ALA A 79 -2.03 -17.39 10.83
C ALA A 79 -1.39 -16.87 9.55
N GLU A 80 -2.17 -16.30 8.65
CA GLU A 80 -1.71 -15.69 7.41
C GLU A 80 -0.87 -14.43 7.68
N MET A 81 -1.23 -13.66 8.73
CA MET A 81 -0.40 -12.55 9.19
C MET A 81 0.95 -13.03 9.75
N GLN A 82 0.94 -14.10 10.57
CA GLN A 82 2.15 -14.72 11.10
C GLN A 82 3.06 -15.22 9.98
N GLU A 83 2.51 -15.98 9.02
CA GLU A 83 3.22 -16.47 7.84
C GLU A 83 3.81 -15.31 7.01
N ALA A 84 3.00 -14.29 6.71
CA ALA A 84 3.47 -13.13 5.95
C ALA A 84 4.62 -12.40 6.65
N LEU A 85 4.66 -12.40 7.98
CA LEU A 85 5.73 -11.79 8.76
C LEU A 85 6.88 -12.75 9.10
N ALA A 86 6.76 -14.05 8.79
CA ALA A 86 7.64 -15.15 9.20
C ALA A 86 7.74 -15.31 10.73
N LEU A 87 6.63 -15.12 11.43
CA LEU A 87 6.52 -15.24 12.88
C LEU A 87 5.84 -16.55 13.27
N ASP A 88 6.12 -17.01 14.50
CA ASP A 88 5.49 -18.19 15.08
C ASP A 88 4.15 -17.87 15.75
N SER A 89 3.56 -18.87 16.42
CA SER A 89 2.29 -18.73 17.13
C SER A 89 2.34 -17.76 18.31
N ASP A 90 3.52 -17.50 18.87
CA ASP A 90 3.76 -16.61 20.00
C ASP A 90 4.15 -15.19 19.55
N TRP A 91 4.13 -14.92 18.24
CA TRP A 91 4.51 -13.65 17.61
C TRP A 91 6.01 -13.32 17.74
N GLU A 92 6.83 -14.35 17.93
CA GLU A 92 8.28 -14.26 17.88
C GLU A 92 8.81 -14.68 16.50
N PRO A 93 10.06 -14.33 16.13
CA PRO A 93 10.66 -14.83 14.89
C PRO A 93 10.58 -16.36 14.81
N ASP A 94 9.96 -16.89 13.77
CA ASP A 94 9.86 -18.34 13.58
C ASP A 94 11.24 -18.90 13.18
N LEU A 95 11.96 -19.42 14.17
CA LEU A 95 13.31 -19.94 13.98
C LEU A 95 13.32 -21.30 13.27
N ASP A 96 12.19 -22.01 13.17
CA ASP A 96 12.10 -23.27 12.43
C ASP A 96 12.28 -23.02 10.92
N LEU A 97 11.90 -21.83 10.44
CA LEU A 97 12.15 -21.41 9.05
C LEU A 97 13.63 -21.26 8.71
N VAL A 98 14.51 -21.16 9.72
CA VAL A 98 15.96 -21.12 9.53
C VAL A 98 16.52 -22.51 9.23
N ASP A 99 15.82 -23.59 9.63
CA ASP A 99 16.31 -24.96 9.48
C ASP A 99 16.38 -25.40 8.00
N ASP A 100 15.58 -24.79 7.13
CA ASP A 100 15.68 -24.96 5.68
C ASP A 100 16.94 -24.29 5.08
N HIS A 101 17.69 -23.53 5.89
CA HIS A 101 18.84 -22.71 5.51
C HIS A 101 20.07 -22.90 6.42
N LEU A 102 20.22 -24.07 7.05
CA LEU A 102 21.36 -24.38 7.94
C LEU A 102 22.74 -24.22 7.27
N ASP A 103 22.81 -24.32 5.94
CA ASP A 103 24.05 -24.07 5.19
C ASP A 103 24.57 -22.63 5.37
N ARG A 104 23.64 -21.67 5.54
CA ARG A 104 23.94 -20.27 5.83
C ARG A 104 24.25 -20.02 7.31
N LEU A 105 23.67 -20.81 8.22
CA LEU A 105 23.86 -20.66 9.67
C LEU A 105 25.26 -21.10 10.14
N ARG A 106 25.81 -22.13 9.48
CA ARG A 106 27.06 -22.79 9.89
C ARG A 106 28.22 -21.84 10.19
N LYS A 107 28.50 -20.91 9.27
CA LYS A 107 29.67 -20.05 9.40
C LYS A 107 29.47 -18.99 10.49
N PRO A 108 28.38 -18.20 10.50
CA PRO A 108 28.04 -17.31 11.60
C PRO A 108 28.10 -17.99 12.96
N TRP A 109 27.51 -19.18 13.08
CA TRP A 109 27.49 -19.92 14.34
C TRP A 109 28.90 -20.33 14.80
N ILE A 110 29.75 -20.86 13.91
CA ILE A 110 31.14 -21.22 14.25
C ILE A 110 31.94 -20.00 14.69
N ASP A 111 31.74 -18.86 14.03
CA ASP A 111 32.42 -17.61 14.35
C ASP A 111 31.96 -17.08 15.72
N ALA A 112 30.66 -17.12 16.02
CA ALA A 112 30.08 -16.74 17.32
C ALA A 112 30.52 -17.67 18.46
N ALA A 113 30.43 -18.99 18.26
CA ALA A 113 30.86 -20.01 19.21
C ALA A 113 32.33 -19.83 19.62
N SER A 114 33.20 -19.46 18.67
CA SER A 114 34.61 -19.25 18.98
C SER A 114 34.90 -18.06 19.91
N GLN A 115 33.95 -17.13 20.02
CA GLN A 115 34.04 -15.91 20.84
C GLN A 115 33.19 -15.99 22.12
N SER A 116 32.24 -16.93 22.20
CA SER A 116 31.37 -17.14 23.35
C SER A 116 32.13 -17.72 24.56
N GLU A 117 31.99 -17.09 25.72
CA GLU A 117 32.58 -17.57 26.98
C GLU A 117 32.01 -18.93 27.40
N GLU A 118 30.71 -19.13 27.20
CA GLU A 118 30.00 -20.39 27.51
C GLU A 118 30.54 -21.54 26.66
N PHE A 119 30.63 -21.34 25.33
CA PHE A 119 31.18 -22.35 24.44
C PHE A 119 32.63 -22.65 24.75
N GLN A 120 33.43 -21.61 25.05
CA GLN A 120 34.83 -21.79 25.44
C GLN A 120 34.97 -22.58 26.74
N ALA A 121 34.07 -22.39 27.72
CA ALA A 121 34.05 -23.17 28.95
C ALA A 121 33.75 -24.64 28.67
N TRP A 122 32.65 -24.95 27.96
CA TRP A 122 32.30 -26.33 27.55
C TRP A 122 33.41 -27.01 26.75
N ALA A 123 34.01 -26.30 25.80
CA ALA A 123 35.10 -26.82 24.97
C ALA A 123 36.40 -27.05 25.76
N THR A 124 36.57 -26.37 26.89
CA THR A 124 37.71 -26.51 27.81
C THR A 124 37.51 -27.68 28.78
N GLU A 125 36.30 -27.88 29.30
CA GLU A 125 35.98 -29.02 30.18
C GLU A 125 36.19 -30.37 29.48
N THR A 126 35.93 -30.39 28.17
CA THR A 126 36.10 -31.57 27.31
C THR A 126 37.47 -31.64 26.63
N ALA A 127 38.40 -30.72 26.98
CA ALA A 127 39.71 -30.63 26.35
C ALA A 127 40.66 -31.74 26.80
N GLY A 128 41.44 -32.27 25.85
CA GLY A 128 42.51 -33.22 26.16
C GLY A 128 43.67 -32.55 26.93
N PRO A 129 44.49 -33.32 27.66
CA PRO A 129 45.52 -32.81 28.56
C PRO A 129 46.67 -32.02 27.88
N CYS A 130 46.76 -32.06 26.55
CA CYS A 130 47.74 -31.30 25.77
C CYS A 130 47.08 -30.25 24.85
N ALA A 131 45.80 -29.94 25.05
CA ALA A 131 45.10 -28.96 24.22
C ALA A 131 45.67 -27.55 24.44
N ARG A 132 45.96 -26.86 23.33
CA ARG A 132 46.28 -25.44 23.34
C ARG A 132 44.99 -24.67 23.12
N LEU A 133 44.51 -24.00 24.15
CA LEU A 133 43.24 -23.26 24.18
C LEU A 133 43.41 -21.88 23.52
N ASP A 134 43.60 -21.87 22.19
CA ASP A 134 43.62 -20.65 21.38
C ASP A 134 42.36 -20.54 20.50
N GLU A 135 42.16 -19.37 19.86
CA GLU A 135 41.01 -19.13 18.98
C GLU A 135 40.84 -20.23 17.91
N ALA A 136 41.96 -20.72 17.37
CA ALA A 136 41.94 -21.78 16.37
C ALA A 136 41.46 -23.12 16.96
N TYR A 137 41.73 -23.41 18.24
CA TYR A 137 41.16 -24.55 18.94
C TYR A 137 39.64 -24.44 19.06
N PHE A 138 39.12 -23.30 19.53
CA PHE A 138 37.68 -23.12 19.69
C PHE A 138 36.94 -23.17 18.36
N LYS A 139 37.46 -22.54 17.29
CA LYS A 139 36.90 -22.68 15.93
C LYS A 139 36.86 -24.12 15.44
N ARG A 140 37.91 -24.90 15.67
CA ARG A 140 37.93 -26.33 15.31
C ARG A 140 36.93 -27.16 16.12
N ARG A 141 36.75 -26.84 17.40
CA ARG A 141 35.75 -27.49 18.28
C ARG A 141 34.33 -27.17 17.81
N ALA A 142 34.02 -25.91 17.57
CA ALA A 142 32.73 -25.48 17.01
C ALA A 142 32.43 -26.16 15.68
N ALA A 143 33.38 -26.14 14.74
CA ALA A 143 33.25 -26.81 13.45
C ALA A 143 33.17 -28.35 13.53
N LYS A 144 33.62 -28.94 14.64
CA LYS A 144 33.46 -30.37 14.92
C LYS A 144 32.04 -30.63 15.41
N LEU A 145 31.58 -29.92 16.44
CA LEU A 145 30.23 -30.06 17.00
C LEU A 145 29.18 -29.91 15.90
N TRP A 146 29.25 -28.84 15.12
CA TRP A 146 28.35 -28.61 13.98
C TRP A 146 28.27 -29.80 13.02
N ARG A 147 29.39 -30.47 12.76
CA ARG A 147 29.44 -31.60 11.82
C ARG A 147 28.83 -32.87 12.42
N GLU A 148 28.95 -33.03 13.73
CA GLU A 148 28.39 -34.18 14.45
C GLU A 148 26.87 -34.03 14.57
N THR A 149 26.38 -32.81 14.79
CA THR A 149 24.95 -32.53 14.96
C THR A 149 24.21 -32.20 13.67
N GLY A 150 24.93 -31.87 12.59
CA GLY A 150 24.32 -31.35 11.36
C GLY A 150 23.84 -29.89 11.49
N GLY A 151 23.96 -29.29 12.67
CA GLY A 151 23.28 -28.04 13.00
C GLY A 151 21.81 -28.23 13.38
N GLU A 152 21.37 -29.46 13.63
CA GLU A 152 20.00 -29.78 14.04
C GLU A 152 19.91 -29.94 15.57
N TYR A 153 18.69 -29.75 16.09
CA TYR A 153 18.35 -30.13 17.46
C TYR A 153 18.40 -31.65 17.61
N LEU A 154 19.19 -32.14 18.56
CA LEU A 154 19.32 -33.58 18.85
C LEU A 154 18.92 -33.88 20.29
N TYR A 155 17.78 -34.55 20.46
CA TYR A 155 17.24 -34.87 21.78
C TYR A 155 18.21 -35.76 22.60
N GLY A 156 18.68 -35.25 23.73
CA GLY A 156 19.50 -35.99 24.68
C GLY A 156 21.00 -36.07 24.35
N GLU A 157 21.46 -35.32 23.35
CA GLU A 157 22.89 -35.14 23.01
C GLU A 157 23.24 -33.65 23.05
N ASP A 158 24.52 -33.33 23.32
CA ASP A 158 25.02 -31.96 23.22
C ASP A 158 24.82 -31.47 21.76
N CYS A 159 24.01 -30.44 21.57
CA CYS A 159 23.67 -29.88 20.26
C CYS A 159 24.02 -28.39 20.16
N ILE A 160 23.74 -27.78 19.01
CA ILE A 160 24.05 -26.36 18.83
C ILE A 160 23.12 -25.47 19.66
N ASP A 161 21.88 -25.90 19.92
CA ASP A 161 20.87 -25.12 20.64
C ASP A 161 21.07 -25.14 22.17
N ASP A 162 22.05 -25.89 22.68
CA ASP A 162 22.40 -25.90 24.11
C ASP A 162 23.16 -24.63 24.56
N PHE A 163 23.52 -23.75 23.63
CA PHE A 163 24.23 -22.51 23.92
C PHE A 163 23.34 -21.30 23.66
N ASP A 164 23.28 -20.38 24.63
CA ASP A 164 22.36 -19.23 24.60
C ASP A 164 22.57 -18.34 23.36
N PHE A 165 23.82 -18.20 22.90
CA PHE A 165 24.16 -17.38 21.73
C PHE A 165 23.58 -17.93 20.42
N THR A 166 23.16 -19.19 20.37
CA THR A 166 22.61 -19.81 19.16
C THR A 166 21.34 -19.12 18.71
N THR A 167 20.47 -18.75 19.66
CA THR A 167 19.23 -18.00 19.39
C THR A 167 19.53 -16.67 18.70
N ASP A 168 20.50 -15.90 19.19
CA ASP A 168 20.88 -14.61 18.60
C ASP A 168 21.35 -14.77 17.15
N VAL A 169 22.18 -15.78 16.88
CA VAL A 169 22.69 -16.06 15.52
C VAL A 169 21.55 -16.52 14.60
N ARG A 170 20.59 -17.31 15.11
CA ARG A 170 19.40 -17.71 14.35
C ARG A 170 18.51 -16.51 14.04
N ILE A 171 18.31 -15.58 14.98
CA ILE A 171 17.55 -14.33 14.77
C ILE A 171 18.26 -13.44 13.73
N GLU A 172 19.58 -13.33 13.77
CA GLU A 172 20.34 -12.58 12.75
C GLU A 172 20.12 -13.18 11.35
N LEU A 173 20.22 -14.50 11.22
CA LEU A 173 19.97 -15.18 9.94
C LEU A 173 18.50 -15.07 9.51
N TRP A 174 17.55 -15.20 10.43
CA TRP A 174 16.12 -14.99 10.15
C TRP A 174 15.88 -13.60 9.54
N ASN A 175 16.49 -12.55 10.11
CA ASN A 175 16.39 -11.18 9.59
C ASN A 175 16.97 -11.07 8.17
N GLU A 176 18.11 -11.72 7.91
CA GLU A 176 18.69 -11.76 6.56
C GLU A 176 17.76 -12.45 5.56
N LEU A 177 17.28 -13.66 5.88
CA LEU A 177 16.38 -14.44 5.03
C LEU A 177 15.08 -13.67 4.73
N ARG A 178 14.51 -13.02 5.76
CA ARG A 178 13.31 -12.18 5.64
C ARG A 178 13.55 -10.99 4.70
N SER A 179 14.68 -10.30 4.85
CA SER A 179 15.05 -9.16 4.01
C SER A 179 15.31 -9.55 2.54
N GLU A 180 15.71 -10.79 2.30
CA GLU A 180 15.90 -11.34 0.95
C GLU A 180 14.59 -11.82 0.31
N GLY A 181 13.56 -12.08 1.14
CA GLY A 181 12.29 -12.66 0.73
C GLY A 181 12.34 -14.18 0.58
N LEU A 182 13.24 -14.85 1.29
CA LEU A 182 13.32 -16.32 1.34
C LEU A 182 12.33 -16.91 2.34
N ILE A 183 11.98 -16.14 3.37
CA ILE A 183 10.94 -16.47 4.35
C ILE A 183 10.00 -15.26 4.50
N GLY A 184 8.72 -15.55 4.76
CA GLY A 184 7.65 -14.55 4.79
C GLY A 184 7.54 -13.73 3.50
N ASP A 185 6.77 -12.65 3.54
CA ASP A 185 6.56 -11.79 2.38
C ASP A 185 7.45 -10.56 2.38
N ARG A 186 8.47 -10.48 1.51
CA ARG A 186 9.43 -9.36 1.51
C ARG A 186 8.79 -7.97 1.45
N ASP A 187 7.63 -7.87 0.81
CA ASP A 187 6.96 -6.62 0.51
C ASP A 187 5.76 -6.34 1.44
N ALA A 188 5.59 -7.17 2.47
CA ALA A 188 4.62 -6.94 3.52
C ALA A 188 4.84 -5.61 4.23
N VAL A 189 3.77 -4.87 4.47
CA VAL A 189 3.77 -3.57 5.16
C VAL A 189 2.92 -3.68 6.42
N VAL A 190 3.54 -3.46 7.57
CA VAL A 190 2.85 -3.51 8.88
C VAL A 190 1.92 -2.30 9.03
N LEU A 191 0.73 -2.56 9.58
CA LEU A 191 -0.36 -1.62 9.67
C LEU A 191 -0.82 -1.40 11.12
N ASP A 192 -1.30 -0.20 11.38
CA ASP A 192 -2.06 0.16 12.57
C ASP A 192 -3.55 0.25 12.23
N CYS A 193 -4.40 0.03 13.23
CA CYS A 193 -5.84 0.15 13.10
C CYS A 193 -6.38 1.12 14.16
N TYR A 194 -6.97 2.23 13.72
CA TYR A 194 -7.76 3.12 14.55
C TYR A 194 -9.23 2.70 14.52
N ASP A 195 -9.87 2.57 15.69
CA ASP A 195 -11.26 2.14 15.81
C ASP A 195 -12.03 2.92 16.89
N HIS A 196 -12.84 3.88 16.44
CA HIS A 196 -13.72 4.68 17.31
C HIS A 196 -14.96 5.15 16.55
N GLY A 197 -16.00 4.31 16.51
CA GLY A 197 -17.23 4.60 15.76
C GLY A 197 -17.08 4.46 14.23
N GLY A 198 -15.93 3.95 13.81
CA GLY A 198 -15.51 3.68 12.43
C GLY A 198 -14.08 3.15 12.47
N GLN A 199 -13.70 2.38 11.45
CA GLN A 199 -12.37 1.77 11.36
C GLN A 199 -11.55 2.47 10.28
N VAL A 200 -10.29 2.79 10.59
CA VAL A 200 -9.32 3.35 9.64
C VAL A 200 -7.99 2.63 9.80
N TRP A 201 -7.46 2.13 8.69
CA TRP A 201 -6.17 1.47 8.61
C TRP A 201 -5.09 2.41 8.11
N SER A 202 -3.90 2.36 8.69
CA SER A 202 -2.75 3.14 8.25
C SER A 202 -1.47 2.32 8.35
N ILE A 203 -0.43 2.71 7.61
CA ILE A 203 0.91 2.16 7.80
C ILE A 203 1.37 2.46 9.23
N THR A 204 2.04 1.51 9.86
CA THR A 204 2.46 1.65 11.26
C THR A 204 3.22 2.95 11.55
N GLY A 205 2.79 3.64 12.60
CA GLY A 205 3.31 4.95 13.01
C GLY A 205 2.80 6.13 12.18
N GLN A 206 1.90 5.91 11.22
CA GLN A 206 1.24 6.95 10.42
C GLN A 206 -0.27 7.02 10.75
N GLY A 207 -0.95 8.05 10.24
CA GLY A 207 -2.37 8.25 10.47
C GLY A 207 -2.70 8.69 11.90
N MET A 208 -3.93 8.38 12.36
CA MET A 208 -4.37 8.69 13.71
C MET A 208 -3.70 7.73 14.71
N GLN A 209 -3.07 8.30 15.74
CA GLN A 209 -2.28 7.55 16.73
C GLN A 209 -2.81 7.84 18.14
N CYS A 210 -4.11 7.60 18.33
CA CYS A 210 -4.77 7.70 19.62
C CYS A 210 -4.33 6.54 20.52
N GLN A 211 -3.79 6.84 21.70
CA GLN A 211 -3.34 5.83 22.67
C GLN A 211 -4.43 4.81 23.06
N TRP A 212 -5.71 5.16 22.92
CA TRP A 212 -6.83 4.38 23.45
C TRP A 212 -7.51 3.57 22.34
N ASP A 213 -7.56 4.15 21.14
CA ASP A 213 -8.36 3.63 20.02
C ASP A 213 -7.49 3.09 18.88
N THR A 214 -6.16 3.23 18.97
CA THR A 214 -5.22 2.74 17.93
C THR A 214 -4.51 1.49 18.41
N ALA A 215 -4.68 0.40 17.69
CA ALA A 215 -3.90 -0.81 17.85
C ALA A 215 -2.70 -0.76 16.88
N THR A 216 -1.49 -0.64 17.44
CA THR A 216 -0.24 -0.66 16.68
C THR A 216 0.10 -2.08 16.22
N GLY A 217 0.51 -2.25 14.97
CA GLY A 217 0.83 -3.57 14.41
C GLY A 217 -0.37 -4.51 14.36
N ALA A 218 -1.58 -3.96 14.21
CA ALA A 218 -2.83 -4.71 14.20
C ALA A 218 -3.02 -5.53 12.92
N GLY A 219 -2.26 -5.26 11.87
CA GLY A 219 -2.32 -6.01 10.63
C GLY A 219 -1.09 -5.84 9.75
N VAL A 220 -1.14 -6.50 8.61
CA VAL A 220 -0.13 -6.45 7.56
C VAL A 220 -0.85 -6.43 6.22
N TRP A 221 -0.45 -5.48 5.37
CA TRP A 221 -0.81 -5.51 3.95
C TRP A 221 0.21 -6.35 3.20
N VAL A 222 -0.26 -7.29 2.40
CA VAL A 222 0.53 -8.16 1.55
C VAL A 222 0.17 -7.91 0.09
N PRO A 223 1.12 -7.54 -0.78
CA PRO A 223 0.81 -7.19 -2.17
C PRO A 223 0.33 -8.39 -2.97
N GLY A 224 -0.67 -8.16 -3.82
CA GLY A 224 -1.02 -9.04 -4.94
C GLY A 224 0.01 -8.96 -6.07
N ASP A 225 -0.18 -9.75 -7.12
CA ASP A 225 0.80 -9.87 -8.22
C ASP A 225 1.03 -8.54 -8.95
N ASP A 226 -0.03 -7.82 -9.32
CA ASP A 226 0.10 -6.52 -10.02
C ASP A 226 0.78 -5.46 -9.11
N ALA A 227 0.45 -5.46 -7.81
CA ALA A 227 1.11 -4.61 -6.84
C ALA A 227 2.62 -4.92 -6.74
N ARG A 228 3.03 -6.20 -6.82
CA ARG A 228 4.46 -6.58 -6.83
C ARG A 228 5.18 -6.11 -8.08
N GLU A 229 4.55 -6.21 -9.24
CA GLU A 229 5.12 -5.70 -10.50
C GLU A 229 5.35 -4.18 -10.40
N GLU A 230 4.39 -3.47 -9.81
CA GLU A 230 4.49 -2.03 -9.64
C GLU A 230 5.55 -1.64 -8.58
N ILE A 231 5.67 -2.41 -7.50
CA ILE A 231 6.75 -2.26 -6.50
C ILE A 231 8.11 -2.42 -7.18
N GLU A 232 8.30 -3.47 -8.00
CA GLU A 232 9.55 -3.68 -8.74
C GLU A 232 9.85 -2.51 -9.68
N ARG A 233 8.84 -2.04 -10.42
CA ARG A 233 8.97 -0.91 -11.34
C ARG A 233 9.42 0.36 -10.61
N ARG A 234 8.80 0.68 -9.46
CA ARG A 234 9.07 1.91 -8.70
C ARG A 234 10.32 1.83 -7.83
N ALA A 235 10.71 0.65 -7.34
CA ALA A 235 11.83 0.45 -6.41
C ALA A 235 13.14 1.05 -6.92
N SER A 236 13.41 0.93 -8.22
CA SER A 236 14.61 1.48 -8.85
C SER A 236 14.70 3.02 -8.77
N VAL A 237 13.56 3.70 -8.79
CA VAL A 237 13.47 5.16 -8.65
C VAL A 237 13.57 5.55 -7.17
N TYR A 238 12.86 4.84 -6.30
CA TYR A 238 12.85 5.12 -4.86
C TYR A 238 14.15 4.78 -4.12
N ALA A 239 15.05 4.04 -4.75
CA ALA A 239 16.41 3.86 -4.25
C ALA A 239 17.21 5.19 -4.15
N PHE A 240 16.71 6.26 -4.79
CA PHE A 240 17.35 7.58 -4.83
C PHE A 240 16.62 8.68 -4.04
N GLY A 241 15.38 8.44 -3.60
CA GLY A 241 14.55 9.46 -2.97
C GLY A 241 13.13 8.95 -2.72
N LEU A 242 12.20 9.87 -2.49
CA LEU A 242 10.78 9.57 -2.28
C LEU A 242 9.89 10.71 -2.77
N VAL A 243 8.63 10.39 -3.05
CA VAL A 243 7.55 11.37 -3.24
C VAL A 243 6.87 11.60 -1.90
N LEU A 244 6.54 12.85 -1.61
CA LEU A 244 5.87 13.33 -0.41
C LEU A 244 4.67 14.17 -0.81
N ASP A 245 3.74 14.32 0.12
CA ASP A 245 2.61 15.23 0.00
C ASP A 245 2.61 16.25 1.16
N ASN A 246 1.89 17.36 0.99
CA ASN A 246 1.74 18.40 2.01
C ASN A 246 0.60 18.12 3.02
N GLY A 247 0.13 16.87 3.10
CA GLY A 247 -1.01 16.44 3.89
C GLY A 247 -2.35 16.66 3.20
N ASP A 248 -3.41 16.20 3.87
CA ASP A 248 -4.77 16.32 3.38
C ASP A 248 -5.24 17.77 3.31
N TRP A 249 -6.29 18.00 2.52
CA TRP A 249 -6.90 19.31 2.41
C TRP A 249 -7.37 19.78 3.79
N THR A 250 -6.88 20.93 4.22
CA THR A 250 -7.45 21.67 5.35
C THR A 250 -7.83 23.06 4.90
N ARG A 251 -8.81 23.65 5.58
CA ARG A 251 -9.26 25.02 5.35
C ARG A 251 -8.12 26.00 5.72
N GLY A 252 -7.21 26.23 4.79
CA GLY A 252 -6.00 27.06 4.96
C GLY A 252 -4.76 26.55 4.21
N SER A 253 -4.64 25.23 3.96
CA SER A 253 -3.48 24.63 3.28
C SER A 253 -3.63 24.51 1.76
N GLY A 254 -4.87 24.60 1.25
CA GLY A 254 -5.16 24.41 -0.18
C GLY A 254 -5.31 22.94 -0.56
N ARG A 255 -5.48 22.66 -1.87
CA ARG A 255 -5.53 21.28 -2.40
C ARG A 255 -4.23 20.53 -2.07
N LYS A 256 -4.31 19.20 -1.94
CA LYS A 256 -3.15 18.32 -1.80
C LYS A 256 -2.17 18.55 -2.95
N ARG A 257 -0.89 18.66 -2.62
CA ARG A 257 0.22 18.90 -3.55
C ARG A 257 1.33 17.90 -3.28
N TYR A 258 1.97 17.46 -4.35
CA TYR A 258 3.02 16.45 -4.30
C TYR A 258 4.38 17.05 -4.61
N TYR A 259 5.44 16.54 -4.00
CA TYR A 259 6.82 16.92 -4.31
C TYR A 259 7.75 15.75 -4.05
N ALA A 260 8.83 15.67 -4.84
CA ALA A 260 9.85 14.64 -4.70
C ALA A 260 11.09 15.18 -4.00
N VAL A 261 11.76 14.33 -3.22
CA VAL A 261 12.99 14.67 -2.50
C VAL A 261 14.02 13.57 -2.74
N LEU A 262 15.22 13.94 -3.18
CA LEU A 262 16.36 13.03 -3.24
C LEU A 262 16.94 12.78 -1.85
N ASP A 263 17.45 11.57 -1.60
CA ASP A 263 18.20 11.32 -0.37
C ASP A 263 19.43 12.24 -0.30
N ASN A 264 19.86 12.60 0.92
CA ASN A 264 21.06 13.42 1.14
C ASN A 264 22.32 12.86 0.46
N LEU A 265 22.41 11.53 0.33
CA LEU A 265 23.49 10.85 -0.39
C LEU A 265 23.59 11.27 -1.86
N TYR A 266 22.47 11.70 -2.46
CA TYR A 266 22.36 12.10 -3.86
C TYR A 266 22.12 13.61 -4.02
N GLY A 267 22.34 14.39 -2.95
CA GLY A 267 22.32 15.85 -2.98
C GLY A 267 21.15 16.51 -2.25
N GLY A 268 20.13 15.76 -1.81
CA GLY A 268 19.04 16.32 -1.00
C GLY A 268 18.15 17.33 -1.74
N GLU A 269 18.15 17.33 -3.08
CA GLU A 269 17.36 18.27 -3.88
C GLU A 269 15.86 17.93 -3.81
N SER A 270 15.03 18.96 -3.62
CA SER A 270 13.58 18.85 -3.69
C SER A 270 13.04 19.43 -5.00
N SER A 271 11.99 18.81 -5.53
CA SER A 271 11.25 19.34 -6.68
C SER A 271 10.37 20.54 -6.28
N PRO A 272 9.81 21.28 -7.26
CA PRO A 272 8.63 22.10 -7.05
C PRO A 272 7.43 21.26 -6.57
N GLN A 273 6.38 21.94 -6.11
CA GLN A 273 5.12 21.30 -5.76
C GLN A 273 4.20 21.16 -6.98
N PHE A 274 3.70 19.94 -7.18
CA PHE A 274 2.85 19.50 -8.27
C PHE A 274 1.41 19.25 -7.81
N SER A 275 0.46 19.27 -8.74
CA SER A 275 -0.93 18.88 -8.47
C SER A 275 -1.12 17.38 -8.46
N GLU A 276 -0.37 16.67 -9.30
CA GLU A 276 -0.50 15.23 -9.44
C GLU A 276 0.75 14.53 -8.89
N TRP A 277 0.54 13.35 -8.32
CA TRP A 277 1.62 12.49 -7.86
C TRP A 277 2.52 12.06 -9.03
N SER A 278 1.93 11.77 -10.19
CA SER A 278 2.61 11.36 -11.43
C SER A 278 3.72 12.33 -11.83
N GLU A 279 3.45 13.64 -11.76
CA GLU A 279 4.40 14.70 -12.10
C GLU A 279 5.61 14.71 -11.13
N ALA A 280 5.36 14.51 -9.83
CA ALA A 280 6.41 14.41 -8.82
C ALA A 280 7.26 13.15 -9.03
N PHE A 281 6.62 12.02 -9.32
CA PHE A 281 7.30 10.76 -9.61
C PHE A 281 8.13 10.85 -10.89
N ASP A 282 7.61 11.46 -11.96
CA ASP A 282 8.31 11.66 -13.22
C ASP A 282 9.56 12.54 -13.05
N TRP A 283 9.47 13.57 -12.21
CA TRP A 283 10.64 14.37 -11.84
C TRP A 283 11.71 13.51 -11.16
N LEU A 284 11.31 12.69 -10.18
CA LEU A 284 12.24 11.80 -9.46
C LEU A 284 12.85 10.75 -10.40
N SER A 285 12.02 10.16 -11.26
CA SER A 285 12.42 9.21 -12.29
C SER A 285 13.44 9.83 -13.25
N ALA A 286 13.21 11.05 -13.73
CA ALA A 286 14.15 11.76 -14.60
C ALA A 286 15.50 12.07 -13.92
N LYS A 287 15.50 12.35 -12.61
CA LYS A 287 16.71 12.52 -11.81
C LYS A 287 17.45 11.20 -11.59
N SER A 288 16.74 10.14 -11.21
CA SER A 288 17.31 8.81 -10.92
C SER A 288 18.11 8.26 -12.09
N ARG A 289 17.67 8.46 -13.34
CA ARG A 289 18.37 8.06 -14.57
C ARG A 289 19.79 8.61 -14.71
N LYS A 290 20.10 9.74 -14.04
CA LYS A 290 21.41 10.40 -14.08
C LYS A 290 22.29 10.03 -12.88
N LEU A 291 21.71 9.40 -11.86
CA LEU A 291 22.39 9.03 -10.64
C LEU A 291 22.96 7.62 -10.74
N LYS A 292 23.92 7.32 -9.85
CA LYS A 292 24.53 6.00 -9.77
C LYS A 292 24.44 5.49 -8.35
N LEU A 293 24.05 4.24 -8.20
CA LEU A 293 24.11 3.55 -6.93
C LEU A 293 25.55 3.50 -6.41
N PRO A 294 25.73 3.38 -5.08
CA PRO A 294 27.04 3.18 -4.47
C PRO A 294 27.82 2.01 -5.11
N LYS A 295 29.15 2.16 -5.18
CA LYS A 295 30.03 1.10 -5.74
C LYS A 295 30.26 -0.06 -4.77
N ARG A 296 30.22 0.21 -3.47
CA ARG A 296 30.40 -0.81 -2.43
C ARG A 296 29.11 -1.64 -2.30
N LYS A 297 29.26 -2.96 -2.09
CA LYS A 297 28.15 -3.91 -2.01
C LYS A 297 27.11 -3.51 -0.95
N LEU A 298 27.52 -3.36 0.31
CA LEU A 298 26.61 -3.07 1.42
C LEU A 298 25.78 -1.77 1.23
N PRO A 299 26.36 -0.60 0.93
CA PRO A 299 25.56 0.61 0.70
C PRO A 299 24.66 0.54 -0.54
N ARG A 300 25.04 -0.27 -1.54
CA ARG A 300 24.21 -0.49 -2.73
C ARG A 300 22.99 -1.33 -2.40
N GLU A 301 23.17 -2.43 -1.69
CA GLU A 301 22.08 -3.31 -1.25
C GLU A 301 21.13 -2.56 -0.32
N SER A 302 21.65 -1.79 0.63
CA SER A 302 20.83 -0.94 1.50
C SER A 302 20.01 0.10 0.72
N ALA A 303 20.57 0.72 -0.32
CA ALA A 303 19.82 1.68 -1.14
C ALA A 303 18.71 1.00 -1.95
N LEU A 304 18.96 -0.20 -2.49
CA LEU A 304 17.97 -0.98 -3.22
C LEU A 304 16.84 -1.46 -2.31
N LEU A 305 17.18 -1.97 -1.12
CA LEU A 305 16.22 -2.41 -0.12
C LEU A 305 15.29 -1.26 0.29
N ARG A 306 15.85 -0.11 0.67
CA ARG A 306 15.04 1.09 0.99
C ARG A 306 14.15 1.54 -0.17
N GLY A 307 14.65 1.44 -1.40
CA GLY A 307 13.87 1.78 -2.58
C GLY A 307 12.63 0.89 -2.72
N ARG A 308 12.79 -0.41 -2.46
CA ARG A 308 11.69 -1.36 -2.48
C ARG A 308 10.72 -1.14 -1.31
N GLU A 309 11.21 -0.95 -0.10
CA GLU A 309 10.38 -0.67 1.09
C GLU A 309 9.52 0.59 0.87
N ARG A 310 10.10 1.65 0.30
CA ARG A 310 9.36 2.87 -0.06
C ARG A 310 8.29 2.62 -1.12
N ALA A 311 8.60 1.81 -2.13
CA ALA A 311 7.64 1.44 -3.16
C ALA A 311 6.47 0.64 -2.56
N ALA A 312 6.77 -0.36 -1.73
CA ALA A 312 5.76 -1.18 -1.04
C ALA A 312 4.88 -0.31 -0.12
N ALA A 313 5.48 0.56 0.69
CA ALA A 313 4.75 1.48 1.55
C ALA A 313 3.85 2.44 0.76
N GLU A 314 4.30 2.96 -0.38
CA GLU A 314 3.45 3.83 -1.19
C GLU A 314 2.26 3.09 -1.80
N ILE A 315 2.48 1.90 -2.37
CA ILE A 315 1.39 1.09 -2.94
C ILE A 315 0.41 0.67 -1.84
N ALA A 316 0.91 0.22 -0.69
CA ALA A 316 0.09 -0.08 0.47
C ALA A 316 -0.77 1.13 0.87
N LYS A 317 -0.20 2.34 0.90
CA LYS A 317 -0.96 3.55 1.21
C LYS A 317 -2.10 3.78 0.21
N CYS A 318 -1.87 3.61 -1.09
CA CYS A 318 -2.92 3.73 -2.10
C CYS A 318 -4.06 2.71 -1.88
N ASP A 319 -3.72 1.44 -1.64
CA ASP A 319 -4.70 0.39 -1.39
C ASP A 319 -5.49 0.64 -0.11
N LEU A 320 -4.82 1.13 0.95
CA LEU A 320 -5.45 1.50 2.22
C LEU A 320 -6.38 2.70 2.06
N ASP A 321 -6.01 3.71 1.28
CA ASP A 321 -6.88 4.86 1.01
C ASP A 321 -8.19 4.40 0.35
N THR A 322 -8.11 3.49 -0.64
CA THR A 322 -9.29 2.87 -1.27
C THR A 322 -10.09 2.03 -0.27
N TYR A 323 -9.43 1.15 0.50
CA TYR A 323 -10.11 0.31 1.47
C TYR A 323 -10.80 1.09 2.59
N ASN A 324 -10.17 2.16 3.07
CA ASN A 324 -10.74 3.04 4.07
C ASN A 324 -11.96 3.81 3.54
N ASN A 325 -11.96 4.20 2.26
CA ASN A 325 -13.14 4.80 1.63
C ASN A 325 -14.30 3.79 1.55
N TRP A 326 -14.01 2.54 1.19
CA TRP A 326 -15.00 1.46 1.21
C TRP A 326 -15.56 1.21 2.61
N LEU A 327 -14.71 1.11 3.64
CA LEU A 327 -15.14 0.96 5.05
C LEU A 327 -16.05 2.09 5.54
N GLN A 328 -15.89 3.28 4.99
CA GLN A 328 -16.70 4.47 5.33
C GLN A 328 -17.99 4.56 4.50
N GLY A 329 -18.19 3.66 3.52
CA GLY A 329 -19.34 3.69 2.63
C GLY A 329 -19.24 4.74 1.52
N PHE A 330 -18.03 5.23 1.20
CA PHE A 330 -17.80 6.08 0.03
C PHE A 330 -17.74 5.22 -1.24
N THR A 331 -18.87 4.59 -1.54
CA THR A 331 -19.09 3.66 -2.64
C THR A 331 -20.21 4.19 -3.50
N PHE A 332 -19.98 4.29 -4.82
CA PHE A 332 -20.85 5.05 -5.71
C PHE A 332 -21.14 4.34 -7.04
N GLY A 333 -22.35 4.54 -7.51
CA GLY A 333 -22.73 4.42 -8.92
C GLY A 333 -22.60 5.77 -9.63
N VAL A 334 -21.96 5.75 -10.79
CA VAL A 334 -21.94 6.86 -11.74
C VAL A 334 -23.19 6.73 -12.60
N VAL A 335 -24.07 7.74 -12.57
CA VAL A 335 -25.31 7.75 -13.35
C VAL A 335 -25.31 8.94 -14.29
N VAL A 336 -25.55 8.70 -15.59
CA VAL A 336 -25.84 9.72 -16.59
C VAL A 336 -27.26 9.53 -17.07
N ALA A 337 -28.16 10.40 -16.61
CA ALA A 337 -29.57 10.39 -16.98
C ALA A 337 -29.86 11.35 -18.14
N THR A 338 -30.67 10.87 -19.08
CA THR A 338 -31.11 11.60 -20.28
C THR A 338 -32.57 11.97 -20.14
N TYR A 339 -32.88 13.24 -20.40
CA TYR A 339 -34.22 13.79 -20.36
C TYR A 339 -34.54 14.48 -21.69
N GLU A 340 -35.82 14.44 -22.09
CA GLU A 340 -36.34 15.21 -23.20
C GLU A 340 -37.21 16.36 -22.70
N ASN A 341 -37.09 17.52 -23.33
CA ASN A 341 -37.99 18.64 -23.07
C ASN A 341 -39.36 18.36 -23.69
N VAL A 342 -40.35 18.04 -22.86
CA VAL A 342 -41.77 17.87 -23.25
C VAL A 342 -42.58 19.17 -23.11
N GLY A 343 -41.98 20.19 -22.51
CA GLY A 343 -42.54 21.53 -22.33
C GLY A 343 -42.30 22.44 -23.53
N THR A 344 -42.23 23.75 -23.28
CA THR A 344 -41.93 24.75 -24.31
C THR A 344 -40.48 25.21 -24.22
N ALA A 345 -40.05 26.02 -25.19
CA ALA A 345 -38.69 26.60 -25.14
C ALA A 345 -38.51 27.61 -24.00
N ASP A 346 -39.59 28.31 -23.63
CA ASP A 346 -39.58 29.35 -22.58
C ASP A 346 -39.89 28.79 -21.19
N GLU A 347 -40.61 27.67 -21.12
CA GLU A 347 -40.94 26.91 -19.90
C GLU A 347 -40.64 25.42 -20.16
N PRO A 348 -39.36 25.00 -19.99
CA PRO A 348 -38.97 23.62 -20.21
C PRO A 348 -39.52 22.70 -19.12
N GLU A 349 -39.96 21.52 -19.53
CA GLU A 349 -40.39 20.43 -18.63
C GLU A 349 -39.64 19.17 -19.05
N TRP A 350 -38.89 18.56 -18.12
CA TRP A 350 -37.97 17.48 -18.43
C TRP A 350 -38.58 16.13 -18.07
N SER A 351 -38.75 15.27 -19.07
CA SER A 351 -39.23 13.90 -18.88
C SER A 351 -38.07 12.92 -19.04
N PHE A 352 -37.93 12.00 -18.08
CA PHE A 352 -36.90 10.96 -18.11
C PHE A 352 -37.07 10.05 -19.33
N VAL A 353 -35.96 9.73 -19.99
CA VAL A 353 -35.93 8.86 -21.17
C VAL A 353 -35.17 7.57 -20.86
N GLU A 354 -33.89 7.71 -20.51
CA GLU A 354 -32.98 6.59 -20.24
C GLU A 354 -31.83 7.02 -19.34
N SER A 355 -31.10 6.04 -18.80
CA SER A 355 -29.84 6.25 -18.08
C SER A 355 -28.75 5.31 -18.59
N ASP A 356 -27.51 5.77 -18.50
CA ASP A 356 -26.31 4.92 -18.50
C ASP A 356 -25.73 4.94 -17.09
N GLU A 357 -25.53 3.76 -16.50
CA GLU A 357 -25.03 3.61 -15.15
C GLU A 357 -23.88 2.62 -15.04
N CYS A 358 -22.95 2.92 -14.14
CA CYS A 358 -21.82 2.05 -13.83
C CYS A 358 -21.56 2.10 -12.32
N TRP A 359 -21.55 0.93 -11.70
CA TRP A 359 -21.47 0.76 -10.24
C TRP A 359 -20.08 0.28 -9.82
N GLY A 360 -19.79 0.33 -8.52
CA GLY A 360 -18.52 -0.14 -7.96
C GLY A 360 -17.39 0.90 -7.91
N TYR A 361 -17.69 2.20 -7.97
CA TYR A 361 -16.67 3.23 -7.76
C TYR A 361 -16.43 3.44 -6.27
N ILE A 362 -15.17 3.53 -5.85
CA ILE A 362 -14.78 3.78 -4.46
C ILE A 362 -14.06 5.12 -4.38
N GLY A 363 -14.56 6.01 -3.51
CA GLY A 363 -14.14 7.41 -3.43
C GLY A 363 -14.87 8.30 -4.44
N ASP A 364 -15.20 9.52 -4.01
CA ASP A 364 -16.05 10.46 -4.74
C ASP A 364 -15.29 11.23 -5.83
N ASP A 365 -14.02 11.57 -5.61
CA ASP A 365 -13.20 12.30 -6.59
C ASP A 365 -13.12 11.57 -7.94
N TYR A 366 -12.72 10.29 -7.93
CA TYR A 366 -12.62 9.47 -9.15
C TYR A 366 -13.99 9.21 -9.78
N ALA A 367 -15.02 8.96 -8.95
CA ALA A 367 -16.38 8.76 -9.45
C ALA A 367 -16.89 10.01 -10.18
N MET A 368 -16.63 11.21 -9.64
CA MET A 368 -17.03 12.47 -10.28
C MET A 368 -16.24 12.82 -11.53
N GLU A 369 -14.96 12.45 -11.59
CA GLU A 369 -14.19 12.56 -12.84
C GLU A 369 -14.81 11.71 -13.95
N GLU A 370 -15.21 10.47 -13.63
CA GLU A 370 -15.90 9.59 -14.57
C GLU A 370 -17.28 10.15 -14.98
N VAL A 371 -18.09 10.65 -14.02
CA VAL A 371 -19.38 11.32 -14.32
C VAL A 371 -19.17 12.40 -15.39
N ARG A 372 -18.19 13.29 -15.18
CA ARG A 372 -17.89 14.39 -16.10
C ARG A 372 -17.42 13.88 -17.46
N ALA A 373 -16.58 12.84 -17.48
CA ALA A 373 -16.09 12.22 -18.71
C ALA A 373 -17.23 11.61 -19.52
N ARG A 374 -18.15 10.88 -18.88
CA ARG A 374 -19.30 10.24 -19.53
C ARG A 374 -20.31 11.26 -20.06
N VAL A 375 -20.65 12.28 -19.27
CA VAL A 375 -21.51 13.38 -19.76
C VAL A 375 -20.88 14.04 -20.99
N THR A 376 -19.56 14.30 -20.95
CA THR A 376 -18.84 14.88 -22.09
C THR A 376 -18.87 13.98 -23.33
N ALA A 377 -18.65 12.68 -23.16
CA ALA A 377 -18.71 11.71 -24.25
C ALA A 377 -20.12 11.63 -24.86
N GLU A 378 -21.15 11.67 -24.02
CA GLU A 378 -22.54 11.60 -24.43
C GLU A 378 -22.99 12.86 -25.18
N VAL A 379 -22.55 14.04 -24.72
CA VAL A 379 -22.70 15.30 -25.47
C VAL A 379 -22.08 15.18 -26.87
N GLN A 380 -20.87 14.63 -26.98
CA GLN A 380 -20.21 14.44 -28.27
C GLN A 380 -20.94 13.43 -29.18
N ARG A 381 -21.55 12.39 -28.59
CA ARG A 381 -22.35 11.40 -29.32
C ARG A 381 -23.61 12.01 -29.92
N LEU A 382 -24.29 12.89 -29.17
CA LEU A 382 -25.54 13.53 -29.58
C LEU A 382 -25.34 14.74 -30.50
N GLN A 383 -24.14 15.34 -30.53
CA GLN A 383 -23.83 16.42 -31.47
C GLN A 383 -23.92 15.92 -32.92
N PRO A 384 -24.61 16.65 -33.82
CA PRO A 384 -24.69 16.27 -35.22
C PRO A 384 -23.28 16.28 -35.84
N LYS A 385 -22.82 15.13 -36.35
CA LYS A 385 -21.55 15.05 -37.10
C LYS A 385 -21.62 16.04 -38.27
N ALA A 386 -20.72 17.02 -38.28
CA ALA A 386 -20.60 17.96 -39.39
C ALA A 386 -20.41 17.16 -40.69
N ALA A 387 -21.33 17.34 -41.63
CA ALA A 387 -21.33 16.70 -42.95
C ALA A 387 -20.26 17.29 -43.88
#